data_AF-A0A194VQ43-F1
#
_entry.id   AF-A0A194VQ43-F1
#
_cell.length_a   1.000
_cell.length_b   1.000
_cell.length_c   1.000
_cell.angle_alpha   90.00
_cell.angle_beta   90.00
_cell.angle_gamma   90.00
#
_symmetry.space_group_name_H-M   'P 1'
#
loop_
_entity.id
_entity.type
_entity.pdbx_description
1 polymer ?
#
loop_
_entity_poly.entity_id
_entity_poly.type
_entity_poly.pdbx_seq_one_letter_code
_entity_poly.pdbx_strand_id
1 'polypeptide(L)'
;MSNGLAKKELLNLRRHAVAAKDTAYCPYSKFRVGAVLLTKVGAYIQGANVENAAYPVGTCAERVALGKAVTEGHRDFKAIAVATDISPPASPCGMCRQL
;
A
#
# COMPACT_ATOMS: atom_id res chain seq x y z
N MET A 1 -9.05 9.98 -18.60
CA MET A 1 -7.57 10.12 -18.57
C MET A 1 -7.02 8.99 -17.70
N SER A 2 -6.54 7.90 -18.30
CA SER A 2 -5.87 6.81 -17.58
C SER A 2 -4.36 6.94 -17.83
N ASN A 3 -3.63 7.30 -16.78
CA ASN A 3 -2.18 7.55 -16.73
C ASN A 3 -1.35 6.30 -17.08
N GLY A 4 -1.35 5.83 -18.33
CA GLY A 4 -0.45 4.77 -18.81
C GLY A 4 -0.63 3.37 -18.18
N LEU A 5 -1.71 3.13 -17.44
CA LEU A 5 -2.03 1.83 -16.84
C LEU A 5 -3.04 1.06 -17.70
N ALA A 6 -2.72 -0.20 -17.98
CA ALA A 6 -3.66 -1.11 -18.63
C ALA A 6 -4.80 -1.49 -17.68
N LYS A 7 -5.99 -1.75 -18.22
CA LYS A 7 -7.19 -2.15 -17.44
C LYS A 7 -6.92 -3.34 -16.50
N LYS A 8 -6.14 -4.33 -16.98
CA LYS A 8 -5.74 -5.49 -16.18
C LYS A 8 -4.87 -5.10 -14.98
N GLU A 9 -3.96 -4.15 -15.15
CA GLU A 9 -3.10 -3.67 -14.07
C GLU A 9 -3.93 -2.98 -12.98
N LEU A 10 -4.88 -2.14 -13.37
CA LEU A 10 -5.79 -1.47 -12.44
C LEU A 10 -6.63 -2.47 -11.63
N LEU A 11 -7.16 -3.51 -12.27
CA LEU A 11 -7.92 -4.57 -11.58
C LEU A 11 -7.04 -5.36 -10.60
N ASN A 12 -5.82 -5.70 -11.00
CA ASN A 12 -4.87 -6.40 -10.12
C ASN A 12 -4.46 -5.53 -8.93
N LEU A 13 -4.15 -4.25 -9.16
CA LEU A 13 -3.85 -3.26 -8.13
C LEU A 13 -4.99 -3.21 -7.09
N ARG A 14 -6.24 -3.06 -7.55
CA ARG A 14 -7.41 -3.05 -6.66
C ARG A 14 -7.50 -4.34 -5.83
N ARG A 15 -7.41 -5.50 -6.49
CA ARG A 15 -7.53 -6.81 -5.84
C ARG A 15 -6.44 -7.03 -4.79
N HIS A 16 -5.18 -6.75 -5.14
CA HIS A 16 -4.04 -6.96 -4.25
C HIS A 16 -4.04 -5.98 -3.07
N ALA A 17 -4.44 -4.71 -3.26
CA ALA A 17 -4.57 -3.76 -2.17
C ALA A 17 -5.65 -4.19 -1.17
N VAL A 18 -6.81 -4.66 -1.66
CA VAL A 18 -7.90 -5.15 -0.80
C VAL A 18 -7.46 -6.39 -0.01
N ALA A 19 -6.83 -7.37 -0.68
CA ALA A 19 -6.34 -8.58 -0.02
C ALA A 19 -5.22 -8.29 1.00
N ALA A 20 -4.38 -7.29 0.76
CA ALA A 20 -3.30 -6.92 1.68
C ALA A 20 -3.82 -6.43 3.05
N LYS A 21 -5.07 -5.95 3.15
CA LYS A 21 -5.66 -5.54 4.44
C LYS A 21 -5.71 -6.69 5.45
N ASP A 22 -5.82 -7.93 4.98
CA ASP A 22 -5.95 -9.10 5.85
C ASP A 22 -4.67 -9.43 6.61
N THR A 23 -3.53 -8.85 6.23
CA THR A 23 -2.24 -9.02 6.92
C THR A 23 -1.88 -7.85 7.83
N ALA A 24 -2.78 -6.87 7.99
CA ALA A 24 -2.55 -5.71 8.85
C ALA A 24 -2.44 -6.13 10.32
N TYR A 25 -1.43 -5.59 11.01
CA TYR A 25 -1.33 -5.67 12.47
C TYR A 25 -1.77 -4.33 13.05
N CYS A 26 -3.04 -4.21 13.45
CA CYS A 26 -3.62 -2.96 13.94
C CYS A 26 -4.51 -3.14 15.17
N PRO A 27 -4.00 -3.68 16.29
CA PRO A 27 -4.83 -3.96 17.47
C PRO A 27 -5.33 -2.70 18.18
N TYR A 28 -4.69 -1.55 17.96
CA TYR A 28 -4.99 -0.31 18.69
C TYR A 28 -6.09 0.48 17.98
N SER A 29 -5.93 0.78 16.69
CA SER A 29 -6.96 1.53 15.94
C SER A 29 -8.06 0.64 15.37
N LYS A 30 -7.77 -0.66 15.15
CA LYS A 30 -8.61 -1.59 14.40
C LYS A 30 -8.91 -1.12 12.97
N PHE A 31 -8.11 -0.21 12.43
CA PHE A 31 -8.26 0.35 11.09
C PHE A 31 -7.25 -0.30 10.13
N ARG A 32 -7.73 -1.25 9.33
CA ARG A 32 -6.89 -1.97 8.38
C ARG A 32 -6.66 -1.17 7.11
N VAL A 33 -5.40 -1.06 6.72
CA VAL A 33 -4.96 -0.45 5.47
C VAL A 33 -4.07 -1.43 4.73
N GLY A 34 -4.37 -1.65 3.46
CA GLY A 34 -3.58 -2.47 2.56
C GLY A 34 -3.07 -1.63 1.40
N ALA A 35 -1.85 -1.87 0.97
CA ALA A 35 -1.24 -1.22 -0.17
C ALA A 35 -0.56 -2.24 -1.09
N VAL A 36 -0.49 -1.92 -2.37
CA VAL A 36 0.30 -2.67 -3.34
C VAL A 36 1.00 -1.73 -4.30
N LEU A 37 2.29 -1.94 -4.48
CA LEU A 37 3.15 -1.21 -5.40
C LEU A 37 3.36 -2.05 -6.66
N LEU A 38 3.04 -1.48 -7.83
CA LEU A 38 3.37 -2.05 -9.14
C LEU A 38 4.70 -1.47 -9.61
N THR A 39 5.70 -2.32 -9.79
CA THR A 39 7.01 -1.93 -10.34
C THR A 39 6.95 -1.84 -11.87
N LYS A 40 7.91 -1.14 -12.51
CA LYS A 40 7.98 -1.08 -13.98
C LYS A 40 8.24 -2.45 -14.63
N VAL A 41 8.84 -3.38 -13.91
CA VAL A 41 9.08 -4.77 -14.37
C VAL A 41 7.87 -5.69 -14.12
N GLY A 42 6.74 -5.16 -13.65
CA GLY A 42 5.50 -5.90 -13.50
C GLY A 42 5.35 -6.67 -12.18
N ALA A 43 6.22 -6.46 -11.20
CA ALA A 43 6.08 -7.05 -9.87
C ALA A 43 5.04 -6.29 -9.03
N TYR A 44 4.28 -7.03 -8.22
CA TYR A 44 3.29 -6.48 -7.29
C TYR A 44 3.74 -6.71 -5.85
N ILE A 45 4.18 -5.65 -5.19
CA ILE A 45 4.71 -5.72 -3.82
C ILE A 45 3.66 -5.23 -2.84
N GLN A 46 3.14 -6.13 -2.01
CA GLN A 46 2.09 -5.82 -1.03
C GLN A 46 2.67 -5.34 0.30
N GLY A 47 1.92 -4.48 0.98
CA GLY A 47 2.17 -4.04 2.35
C GLY A 47 0.85 -3.79 3.09
N ALA A 48 0.91 -3.87 4.41
CA ALA A 48 -0.21 -3.57 5.30
C ALA A 48 0.29 -2.72 6.47
N ASN A 49 -0.60 -1.97 7.12
CA ASN A 49 -0.18 -1.17 8.28
C ASN A 49 0.22 -2.08 9.45
N VAL A 50 1.29 -1.69 10.14
CA VAL A 50 1.82 -2.35 11.33
C VAL A 50 1.89 -1.32 12.44
N GLU A 51 1.03 -1.48 13.43
CA GLU A 51 0.93 -0.60 14.57
C GLU A 51 1.85 -1.03 15.71
N ASN A 52 2.06 -0.11 16.64
CA ASN A 52 2.81 -0.34 17.86
C ASN A 52 2.19 0.47 19.00
N ALA A 53 2.35 0.01 20.24
CA ALA A 53 1.88 0.73 21.42
C ALA A 53 2.51 2.14 21.55
N ALA A 54 3.76 2.30 21.08
CA ALA A 54 4.34 3.62 20.85
C ALA A 54 3.81 4.18 19.52
N TYR A 55 2.67 4.88 19.55
CA TYR A 55 1.91 5.25 18.34
C TYR A 55 2.74 5.91 17.22
N PRO A 56 3.71 6.81 17.49
CA PRO A 56 4.49 7.45 16.43
C PRO A 56 5.36 6.50 15.58
N VAL A 57 5.69 5.30 16.08
CA VAL A 57 6.53 4.34 15.33
C VAL A 57 5.72 3.39 14.45
N GLY A 58 4.40 3.49 14.47
CA GLY A 58 3.53 2.76 13.55
C GLY A 58 3.90 3.03 12.09
N THR A 59 3.86 1.98 11.27
CA THR A 59 4.23 2.05 9.86
C THR A 59 3.00 1.85 8.98
N CYS A 60 2.75 2.81 8.09
CA CYS A 60 1.62 2.77 7.17
C CYS A 60 1.85 1.72 6.06
N ALA A 61 0.77 1.21 5.48
CA ALA A 61 0.82 0.16 4.46
C ALA A 61 1.69 0.54 3.24
N GLU A 62 1.63 1.80 2.82
CA GLU A 62 2.39 2.34 1.69
C GLU A 62 3.89 2.28 1.97
N ARG A 63 4.30 2.65 3.19
CA ARG A 63 5.71 2.62 3.62
C ARG A 63 6.23 1.19 3.73
N VAL A 64 5.39 0.26 4.19
CA VAL A 64 5.73 -1.18 4.20
C VAL A 64 5.93 -1.70 2.77
N ALA A 65 5.00 -1.42 1.85
CA ALA A 65 5.10 -1.87 0.46
C ALA A 65 6.33 -1.29 -0.26
N LEU A 66 6.60 0.00 -0.08
CA LEU A 66 7.77 0.66 -0.67
C LEU A 66 9.08 0.15 -0.06
N GLY A 67 9.16 0.06 1.28
CA GLY A 67 10.34 -0.46 1.96
C GLY A 67 10.68 -1.89 1.54
N LYS A 68 9.66 -2.75 1.43
CA LYS A 68 9.82 -4.10 0.89
C LYS A 68 10.35 -4.08 -0.55
N ALA A 69 9.72 -3.29 -1.43
CA ALA A 69 10.16 -3.21 -2.83
C ALA A 69 11.61 -2.75 -2.96
N VAL A 70 12.02 -1.74 -2.18
CA VAL A 70 13.39 -1.22 -2.16
C VAL A 70 14.38 -2.26 -1.64
N THR A 71 14.06 -2.97 -0.56
CA THR A 71 14.94 -4.00 -0.01
C THR A 71 15.05 -5.23 -0.91
N GLU A 72 14.03 -5.52 -1.72
CA GLU A 72 14.04 -6.55 -2.77
C GLU A 72 14.72 -6.09 -4.08
N GLY A 73 15.30 -4.88 -4.11
CA GLY A 73 16.08 -4.38 -5.24
C GLY A 73 15.29 -3.62 -6.31
N HIS A 74 13.98 -3.40 -6.12
CA HIS A 74 13.18 -2.56 -7.03
C HIS A 74 13.43 -1.07 -6.75
N ARG A 75 13.64 -0.29 -7.81
CA ARG A 75 13.82 1.19 -7.74
C ARG A 75 12.88 1.96 -8.68
N ASP A 76 12.24 1.26 -9.60
CA ASP A 76 11.37 1.84 -10.61
C ASP A 76 9.91 1.42 -10.40
N PHE A 77 9.06 2.40 -10.14
CA PHE A 77 7.66 2.18 -9.80
C PHE A 77 6.73 2.78 -10.86
N LYS A 78 5.61 2.10 -11.11
CA LYS A 78 4.60 2.50 -12.09
C LYS A 78 3.35 3.05 -11.42
N ALA A 79 2.88 2.41 -10.35
CA ALA A 79 1.68 2.81 -9.64
C ALA A 79 1.62 2.22 -8.24
N ILE A 80 0.82 2.83 -7.37
CA ILE A 80 0.43 2.27 -6.07
C ILE A 80 -1.10 2.28 -5.95
N ALA A 81 -1.66 1.26 -5.31
CA ALA A 81 -3.05 1.27 -4.87
C ALA A 81 -3.11 1.09 -3.36
N VAL A 82 -4.04 1.82 -2.73
CA VAL A 82 -4.27 1.81 -1.27
C VAL A 82 -5.75 1.50 -1.03
N ALA A 83 -6.01 0.61 -0.07
CA ALA A 83 -7.35 0.20 0.31
C ALA A 83 -7.54 0.35 1.82
N THR A 84 -8.71 0.85 2.21
CA THR A 84 -9.15 0.97 3.60
C THR A 84 -10.48 0.24 3.79
N ASP A 85 -10.97 0.18 5.03
CA ASP A 85 -12.28 -0.40 5.36
C ASP A 85 -13.44 0.60 5.24
N ILE A 86 -13.16 1.91 5.13
CA ILE A 86 -14.18 2.96 5.04
C ILE A 86 -14.48 3.39 3.60
N SER A 87 -15.67 3.97 3.41
CA SER A 87 -16.13 4.59 2.16
C SER A 87 -16.56 6.05 2.42
N PRO A 88 -16.04 7.04 1.68
CA PRO A 88 -14.98 6.91 0.69
C PRO A 88 -13.64 6.46 1.32
N PRO A 89 -12.75 5.81 0.54
CA PRO A 89 -11.47 5.34 1.05
C PRO A 89 -10.62 6.52 1.53
N ALA A 90 -9.86 6.31 2.61
CA ALA A 90 -8.97 7.35 3.11
C ALA A 90 -7.79 7.58 2.16
N SER A 91 -7.37 8.84 2.03
CA SER A 91 -6.18 9.18 1.24
C SER A 91 -4.89 8.95 2.03
N PRO A 92 -3.73 8.73 1.36
CA PRO A 92 -2.44 8.61 2.03
C PRO A 92 -2.12 9.80 2.94
N CYS A 93 -1.50 9.53 4.09
CA CYS A 93 -1.05 10.57 5.02
C CYS A 93 0.14 11.36 4.45
N GLY A 94 0.44 12.52 5.05
CA GLY A 94 1.51 13.40 4.56
C GLY A 94 2.88 12.72 4.43
N MET A 95 3.25 11.87 5.40
CA MET A 95 4.51 11.10 5.35
C MET A 95 4.55 10.13 4.17
N CYS A 96 3.46 9.42 3.89
CA CYS A 96 3.38 8.49 2.76
C CYS A 96 3.36 9.19 1.40
N ARG A 97 2.92 10.45 1.34
CA ARG A 97 2.97 11.25 0.10
C ARG A 97 4.36 11.79 -0.20
N GLN A 98 5.17 11.98 0.84
CA GLN A 98 6.53 12.52 0.74
C GLN A 98 7.58 11.45 0.44
N LEU A 99 7.30 10.20 0.86
CA LEU A 99 8.15 9.03 0.67
C LEU A 99 8.01 8.46 -0.75
#